data_AF-C5TAN5-F1
#
_entry.id   AF-C5TAN5-F1
#
_cell.length_a   1.000
_cell.length_b   1.000
_cell.length_c   1.000
_cell.angle_alpha   90.00
_cell.angle_beta   90.00
_cell.angle_gamma   90.00
#
_symmetry.space_group_name_H-M   'P 1'
#
loop_
_entity.id
_entity.type
_entity.pdbx_description
1 polymer ?
#
loop_
_entity_poly.entity_id
_entity_poly.type
_entity_poly.pdbx_seq_one_letter_code
_entity_poly.pdbx_strand_id
1 'polypeptide(L)'
;MPSRIGAGALARVRRVDMNQQPRRAVFSAPLLQAITERVARGEQSMVLLNRRGYAPVLHCVDCGWKSDCPHCSAHQVFHKSDRTLRCHHCGYTVRVPHHCPSCGSPDIHPMGRGTEQLEEQLAALLRNVQRPDGNPARIARIDADTTKAKGALEAQLAQVHSGEVDVLVGTQMIAKGHDFRRITLVAAVQPDGALFSSDFRAPERLFALLMQAAGRAGRDAAYMAAQGTPCEMWVQSFHPDHAVFEALRKHDYEAFAAQQLKEREEAAMPPFAYQALVRADARTQEVAQGFLGAATAAAHAAGLPGLDVVTLFPPVPLTIQRVANVERAQMLMESPSRAALQRFLAAWQPVLQATRGQPEHKGLVRWLVDVDPLTI
;
A
#
# COMPACT_ATOMS: atom_id res chain seq x y z
N MET A 1 15.10 19.73 -4.91
CA MET A 1 15.87 20.39 -3.83
C MET A 1 17.12 19.59 -3.49
N PRO A 2 18.32 20.07 -3.87
CA PRO A 2 19.58 19.32 -3.74
C PRO A 2 20.17 19.29 -2.31
N SER A 3 19.61 20.07 -1.37
CA SER A 3 20.05 20.13 0.02
C SER A 3 18.88 19.94 0.98
N ARG A 4 19.16 19.31 2.12
CA ARG A 4 18.18 19.06 3.18
C ARG A 4 18.11 20.27 4.11
N ILE A 5 16.91 20.59 4.57
CA ILE A 5 16.71 21.56 5.66
C ILE A 5 17.39 21.04 6.93
N GLY A 6 18.23 21.87 7.56
CA GLY A 6 18.91 21.53 8.82
C GLY A 6 20.30 20.89 8.68
N ALA A 7 20.99 21.07 7.54
CA ALA A 7 22.39 20.64 7.30
C ALA A 7 22.68 19.12 7.33
N GLY A 8 21.67 18.26 7.56
CA GLY A 8 21.83 16.80 7.48
C GLY A 8 22.07 16.32 6.05
N ALA A 9 23.00 15.38 5.85
CA ALA A 9 23.22 14.77 4.55
C ALA A 9 22.01 13.94 4.08
N LEU A 10 21.86 13.80 2.76
CA LEU A 10 20.95 12.82 2.17
C LEU A 10 21.51 11.42 2.37
N ALA A 11 20.63 10.45 2.63
CA ALA A 11 21.04 9.08 2.83
C ALA A 11 21.65 8.50 1.55
N ARG A 12 22.80 7.83 1.67
CA ARG A 12 23.37 7.06 0.55
C ARG A 12 22.45 5.89 0.26
N VAL A 13 21.85 5.87 -0.92
CA VAL A 13 20.95 4.78 -1.32
C VAL A 13 21.75 3.63 -1.92
N ARG A 14 21.58 2.44 -1.38
CA ARG A 14 22.10 1.17 -1.89
C ARG A 14 20.95 0.31 -2.40
N ARG A 15 21.11 -0.26 -3.59
CA ARG A 15 20.18 -1.22 -4.17
C ARG A 15 20.76 -2.61 -3.95
N VAL A 16 19.94 -3.52 -3.43
CA VAL A 16 20.31 -4.89 -3.13
C VAL A 16 19.50 -5.80 -4.03
N ASP A 17 20.21 -6.58 -4.85
CA ASP A 17 19.61 -7.58 -5.74
C ASP A 17 19.22 -8.83 -4.93
N MET A 18 17.91 -9.01 -4.75
CA MET A 18 17.37 -10.17 -4.04
C MET A 18 17.42 -11.46 -4.86
N ASN A 19 17.67 -11.40 -6.17
CA ASN A 19 17.87 -12.60 -7.01
C ASN A 19 19.16 -13.34 -6.66
N GLN A 20 20.14 -12.65 -6.06
CA GLN A 20 21.43 -13.22 -5.63
C GLN A 20 21.38 -13.77 -4.20
N GLN A 21 20.23 -13.69 -3.52
CA GLN A 21 20.06 -14.16 -2.15
C GLN A 21 19.46 -15.58 -2.13
N PRO A 22 19.61 -16.33 -1.02
CA PRO A 22 18.95 -17.63 -0.87
C PRO A 22 17.45 -17.58 -1.17
N ARG A 23 16.91 -18.64 -1.77
CA ARG A 23 15.48 -18.72 -2.08
C ARG A 23 14.65 -18.47 -0.82
N ARG A 24 13.61 -17.64 -0.96
CA ARG A 24 12.69 -17.20 0.11
C ARG A 24 13.31 -16.28 1.17
N ALA A 25 14.57 -15.84 1.02
CA ALA A 25 15.13 -14.83 1.91
C ALA A 25 14.29 -13.54 1.90
N VAL A 26 13.99 -13.02 3.09
CA VAL A 26 13.29 -11.73 3.28
C VAL A 26 14.30 -10.60 3.51
N PHE A 27 15.37 -10.92 4.25
CA PHE A 27 16.52 -10.05 4.47
C PHE A 27 17.73 -10.64 3.77
N SER A 28 18.45 -9.81 3.04
CA SER A 28 19.77 -10.15 2.49
C SER A 28 20.78 -10.23 3.62
N ALA A 29 21.77 -11.12 3.47
CA ALA A 29 22.85 -11.24 4.46
C ALA A 29 23.60 -9.91 4.69
N PRO A 30 23.92 -9.11 3.63
CA PRO A 30 24.54 -7.81 3.82
C PRO A 30 23.69 -6.83 4.64
N LEU A 31 22.36 -6.86 4.50
CA LEU A 31 21.49 -5.97 5.28
C LEU A 31 21.50 -6.35 6.76
N LEU A 32 21.43 -7.65 7.07
CA LEU A 32 21.50 -8.12 8.46
C LEU A 32 22.83 -7.75 9.12
N GLN A 33 23.93 -7.83 8.37
CA GLN A 33 25.23 -7.37 8.84
C GLN A 33 25.22 -5.86 9.12
N ALA A 34 24.71 -5.04 8.19
CA ALA A 34 24.64 -3.59 8.38
C ALA A 34 23.79 -3.19 9.59
N ILE A 35 22.67 -3.88 9.83
CA ILE A 35 21.84 -3.69 11.03
C ILE A 35 22.64 -4.09 12.28
N THR A 36 23.31 -5.25 12.27
CA THR A 36 24.13 -5.74 13.39
C THR A 36 25.21 -4.74 13.79
N GLU A 37 25.92 -4.18 12.81
CA GLU A 37 26.92 -3.13 13.05
C GLU A 37 26.33 -1.88 13.70
N ARG A 38 25.08 -1.52 13.38
CA ARG A 38 24.41 -0.34 13.95
C ARG A 38 24.01 -0.59 15.39
N VAL A 39 23.44 -1.75 15.66
CA VAL A 39 23.12 -2.17 17.04
C VAL A 39 24.40 -2.15 17.90
N ALA A 40 25.51 -2.71 17.40
CA ALA A 40 26.77 -2.74 18.13
C ALA A 40 27.35 -1.34 18.46
N ARG A 41 26.96 -0.30 17.70
CA ARG A 41 27.35 1.10 17.95
C ARG A 41 26.31 1.91 18.72
N GLY A 42 25.20 1.28 19.14
CA GLY A 42 24.08 1.99 19.78
C GLY A 42 23.33 2.93 18.82
N GLU A 43 23.44 2.68 17.51
CA GLU A 43 22.67 3.35 16.47
C GLU A 43 21.35 2.60 16.21
N GLN A 44 20.37 3.29 15.62
CA GLN A 44 19.07 2.70 15.29
C GLN A 44 18.91 2.43 13.79
N SER A 45 18.18 1.37 13.46
CA SER A 45 17.77 1.03 12.10
C SER A 45 16.25 1.06 11.93
N MET A 46 15.79 1.48 10.75
CA MET A 46 14.38 1.43 10.35
C MET A 46 14.16 0.40 9.26
N VAL A 47 13.23 -0.52 9.44
CA VAL A 47 12.80 -1.48 8.42
C VAL A 47 11.39 -1.12 7.96
N LEU A 48 11.29 -0.64 6.72
CA LEU A 48 10.05 -0.25 6.07
C LEU A 48 9.54 -1.39 5.19
N LEU A 49 8.29 -1.79 5.42
CA LEU A 49 7.52 -2.62 4.49
C LEU A 49 6.53 -1.74 3.73
N ASN A 50 6.63 -1.70 2.39
CA ASN A 50 5.74 -0.91 1.53
C ASN A 50 4.37 -1.60 1.31
N ARG A 51 3.73 -2.00 2.40
CA ARG A 51 2.34 -2.42 2.42
C ARG A 51 1.83 -2.35 3.84
N ARG A 52 0.63 -1.79 4.05
CA ARG A 52 -0.14 -2.14 5.26
C ARG A 52 -0.27 -3.65 5.27
N GLY A 53 -0.04 -4.25 6.44
CA GLY A 53 0.10 -5.69 6.61
C GLY A 53 -0.81 -6.47 5.67
N TYR A 54 -0.25 -7.47 5.00
CA TYR A 54 -1.07 -8.64 4.76
C TYR A 54 -1.46 -9.12 6.14
N ALA A 55 -2.64 -8.71 6.54
CA ALA A 55 -3.27 -9.24 7.70
C ALA A 55 -3.63 -10.68 7.24
N PRO A 56 -2.96 -11.69 7.81
CA PRO A 56 -2.71 -12.94 7.11
C PRO A 56 -4.02 -13.62 6.74
N VAL A 57 -4.21 -13.94 5.46
CA VAL A 57 -5.33 -14.78 5.04
C VAL A 57 -4.96 -16.21 5.38
N LEU A 58 -5.79 -16.98 6.05
CA LEU A 58 -5.45 -18.39 6.24
C LEU A 58 -5.68 -19.14 4.93
N HIS A 59 -4.79 -20.09 4.65
CA HIS A 59 -4.95 -21.01 3.56
C HIS A 59 -4.62 -22.45 3.95
N CYS A 60 -5.27 -23.41 3.29
CA CYS A 60 -4.91 -24.82 3.36
C CYS A 60 -3.85 -25.13 2.32
N VAL A 61 -2.76 -25.78 2.71
CA VAL A 61 -1.68 -26.17 1.79
C VAL A 61 -2.14 -27.27 0.82
N ASP A 62 -3.01 -28.17 1.29
CA ASP A 62 -3.42 -29.35 0.52
C ASP A 62 -4.47 -29.05 -0.55
N CYS A 63 -5.50 -28.25 -0.21
CA CYS A 63 -6.64 -28.02 -1.11
C CYS A 63 -6.78 -26.56 -1.56
N GLY A 64 -5.91 -25.66 -1.08
CA GLY A 64 -5.94 -24.25 -1.47
C GLY A 64 -7.12 -23.44 -0.92
N TRP A 65 -7.91 -23.99 0.01
CA TRP A 65 -8.94 -23.23 0.74
C TRP A 65 -8.34 -21.93 1.27
N LYS A 66 -9.08 -20.83 1.21
CA LYS A 66 -8.72 -19.55 1.83
C LYS A 66 -9.80 -19.13 2.80
N SER A 67 -9.45 -18.31 3.80
CA SER A 67 -10.42 -17.77 4.76
C SER A 67 -11.35 -16.74 4.13
N ASP A 68 -12.21 -17.12 3.19
CA ASP A 68 -13.13 -16.24 2.49
C ASP A 68 -14.23 -15.69 3.39
N CYS A 69 -14.68 -14.46 3.12
CA CYS A 69 -15.85 -13.89 3.78
C CYS A 69 -17.11 -14.38 3.08
N PRO A 70 -18.13 -14.91 3.79
CA PRO A 70 -19.39 -15.29 3.16
C PRO A 70 -20.14 -14.06 2.59
N HIS A 71 -19.92 -12.88 3.16
CA HIS A 71 -20.65 -11.65 2.81
C HIS A 71 -19.91 -10.71 1.87
N CYS A 72 -18.62 -10.95 1.61
CA CYS A 72 -17.81 -10.08 0.76
C CYS A 72 -16.99 -10.94 -0.21
N SER A 73 -16.70 -10.44 -1.41
CA SER A 73 -15.75 -11.07 -2.33
C SER A 73 -14.30 -10.78 -1.90
N ALA A 74 -14.02 -10.96 -0.62
CA ALA A 74 -12.76 -10.65 0.03
C ALA A 74 -12.45 -11.72 1.08
N HIS A 75 -11.18 -11.78 1.48
CA HIS A 75 -10.75 -12.69 2.53
C HIS A 75 -10.92 -12.07 3.93
N GLN A 76 -11.24 -12.90 4.89
CA GLN A 76 -11.12 -12.63 6.32
C GLN A 76 -9.65 -12.72 6.72
N VAL A 77 -9.26 -11.78 7.57
CA VAL A 77 -7.92 -11.61 8.13
C VAL A 77 -7.78 -12.41 9.41
N PHE A 78 -6.67 -13.14 9.57
CA PHE A 78 -6.29 -13.81 10.81
C PHE A 78 -5.70 -12.84 11.84
N HIS A 79 -6.29 -12.83 13.03
CA HIS A 79 -5.81 -12.12 14.22
C HIS A 79 -5.24 -13.15 15.19
N LYS A 80 -3.91 -13.16 15.33
CA LYS A 80 -3.18 -14.16 16.13
C LYS A 80 -3.48 -14.06 17.62
N SER A 81 -3.62 -12.84 18.14
CA SER A 81 -3.78 -12.55 19.57
C SER A 81 -4.96 -13.27 20.23
N ASP A 82 -6.07 -13.41 19.51
CA ASP A 82 -7.28 -14.08 20.00
C ASP A 82 -7.72 -15.25 19.10
N ARG A 83 -6.90 -15.59 18.12
CA ARG A 83 -7.11 -16.66 17.15
C ARG A 83 -8.46 -16.56 16.44
N THR A 84 -8.77 -15.38 15.89
CA THR A 84 -10.00 -15.10 15.13
C THR A 84 -9.73 -14.77 13.66
N LEU A 85 -10.72 -15.01 12.80
CA LEU A 85 -10.78 -14.52 11.42
C LEU A 85 -11.77 -13.37 11.36
N ARG A 86 -11.39 -12.22 10.79
CA ARG A 86 -12.21 -11.00 10.75
C ARG A 86 -12.21 -10.38 9.36
N CYS A 87 -13.40 -10.13 8.80
CA CYS A 87 -13.52 -9.34 7.58
C CYS A 87 -13.43 -7.85 7.92
N HIS A 88 -12.50 -7.11 7.31
CA HIS A 88 -12.35 -5.66 7.50
C HIS A 88 -13.37 -4.84 6.70
N HIS A 89 -14.13 -5.46 5.79
CA HIS A 89 -15.14 -4.79 4.99
C HIS A 89 -16.53 -4.80 5.64
N CYS A 90 -16.93 -5.93 6.25
CA CYS A 90 -18.25 -6.07 6.88
C CYS A 90 -18.23 -6.37 8.39
N GLY A 91 -17.06 -6.57 8.99
CA GLY A 91 -16.92 -6.88 10.42
C GLY A 91 -17.21 -8.33 10.82
N TYR A 92 -17.62 -9.19 9.86
CA TYR A 92 -17.90 -10.62 10.14
C TYR A 92 -16.68 -11.29 10.79
N THR A 93 -16.92 -11.96 11.92
CA THR A 93 -15.86 -12.52 12.78
C THR A 93 -16.19 -13.96 13.16
N VAL A 94 -15.21 -14.86 13.02
CA VAL A 94 -15.31 -16.27 13.43
C VAL A 94 -14.02 -16.73 14.09
N ARG A 95 -14.07 -17.86 14.82
CA ARG A 95 -12.85 -18.52 15.31
C ARG A 95 -12.12 -19.23 14.16
N VAL A 96 -10.80 -19.32 14.26
CA VAL A 96 -10.02 -20.12 13.32
C VAL A 96 -10.38 -21.60 13.47
N PRO A 97 -10.71 -22.32 12.38
CA PRO A 97 -11.01 -23.74 12.46
C PRO A 97 -9.74 -24.55 12.78
N HIS A 98 -9.90 -25.67 13.48
CA HIS A 98 -8.79 -26.58 13.80
C HIS A 98 -8.36 -27.44 12.59
N HIS A 99 -9.27 -27.67 11.66
CA HIS A 99 -9.06 -28.44 10.44
C HIS A 99 -9.66 -27.68 9.26
N CYS A 100 -9.14 -27.88 8.06
CA CYS A 100 -9.61 -27.20 6.86
C CYS A 100 -11.10 -27.51 6.66
N PRO A 101 -11.97 -26.50 6.55
CA PRO A 101 -13.40 -26.74 6.38
C PRO A 101 -13.75 -27.36 5.01
N SER A 102 -12.80 -27.38 4.07
CA SER A 102 -12.99 -27.95 2.74
C SER A 102 -12.49 -29.39 2.61
N CYS A 103 -11.37 -29.77 3.24
CA CYS A 103 -10.76 -31.11 3.06
C CYS A 103 -10.42 -31.84 4.37
N GLY A 104 -10.59 -31.21 5.54
CA GLY A 104 -10.26 -31.81 6.83
C GLY A 104 -8.78 -31.78 7.22
N SER A 105 -7.87 -31.32 6.35
CA SER A 105 -6.44 -31.22 6.67
C SER A 105 -6.17 -30.28 7.84
N PRO A 106 -5.28 -30.62 8.79
CA PRO A 106 -4.87 -29.71 9.86
C PRO A 106 -3.91 -28.60 9.37
N ASP A 107 -3.37 -28.70 8.15
CA ASP A 107 -2.31 -27.82 7.64
C ASP A 107 -2.87 -26.50 7.08
N ILE A 108 -3.41 -25.70 7.99
CA ILE A 108 -3.86 -24.33 7.73
C ILE A 108 -2.76 -23.34 8.15
N HIS A 109 -2.26 -22.58 7.19
CA HIS A 109 -1.18 -21.62 7.41
C HIS A 109 -1.58 -20.20 7.00
N PRO A 110 -1.04 -19.17 7.67
CA PRO A 110 -1.17 -17.80 7.21
C PRO A 110 -0.48 -17.59 5.85
N MET A 111 -1.18 -16.95 4.93
CA MET A 111 -0.73 -16.49 3.62
C MET A 111 -0.66 -14.96 3.63
N GLY A 112 0.52 -14.45 3.31
CA GLY A 112 0.80 -13.02 3.24
C GLY A 112 1.83 -12.59 4.28
N ARG A 113 2.73 -11.69 3.88
CA ARG A 113 3.86 -11.22 4.67
C ARG A 113 3.54 -9.81 5.19
N GLY A 114 3.33 -9.67 6.49
CA GLY A 114 3.07 -8.39 7.16
C GLY A 114 4.25 -7.93 8.02
N THR A 115 4.09 -6.79 8.68
CA THR A 115 5.08 -6.22 9.61
C THR A 115 5.34 -7.13 10.82
N GLU A 116 4.34 -7.87 11.30
CA GLU A 116 4.47 -8.84 12.41
C GLU A 116 5.45 -9.98 12.07
N GLN A 117 5.31 -10.60 10.90
CA GLN A 117 6.24 -11.66 10.50
C GLN A 117 7.66 -11.12 10.26
N LEU A 118 7.78 -9.89 9.72
CA LEU A 118 9.08 -9.23 9.57
C LEU A 118 9.74 -9.00 10.94
N GLU A 119 8.98 -8.55 11.94
CA GLU A 119 9.43 -8.40 13.33
C GLU A 119 9.89 -9.74 13.92
N GLU A 120 9.05 -10.79 13.85
CA GLU A 120 9.39 -12.12 14.37
C GLU A 120 10.64 -12.71 13.71
N GLN A 121 10.73 -12.59 12.38
CA GLN A 121 11.87 -13.09 11.62
C GLN A 121 13.14 -12.31 11.93
N LEU A 122 13.04 -10.98 12.06
CA LEU A 122 14.20 -10.15 12.40
C LEU A 122 14.66 -10.41 13.84
N ALA A 123 13.73 -10.63 14.78
CA ALA A 123 14.05 -11.03 16.15
C ALA A 123 14.79 -12.37 16.19
N ALA A 124 14.34 -13.34 15.39
CA ALA A 124 15.02 -14.63 15.28
C ALA A 124 16.42 -14.50 14.64
N LEU A 125 16.58 -13.65 13.62
CA LEU A 125 17.86 -13.44 12.91
C LEU A 125 18.86 -12.64 13.74
N LEU A 126 18.39 -11.70 14.57
CA LEU A 126 19.23 -10.83 15.40
C LEU A 126 19.35 -11.30 16.86
N ARG A 127 18.85 -12.48 17.21
CA ARG A 127 18.83 -13.02 18.59
C ARG A 127 20.18 -13.05 19.30
N ASN A 128 21.28 -13.14 18.55
CA ASN A 128 22.65 -13.20 19.08
C ASN A 128 23.36 -11.84 19.03
N VAL A 129 22.68 -10.79 18.54
CA VAL A 129 23.24 -9.45 18.45
C VAL A 129 23.06 -8.75 19.79
N GLN A 130 24.18 -8.27 20.33
CA GLN A 130 24.21 -7.56 21.61
C GLN A 130 24.36 -6.05 21.38
N ARG A 131 23.70 -5.31 22.25
CA ARG A 131 23.81 -3.86 22.39
C ARG A 131 25.09 -3.52 23.18
N PRO A 132 25.54 -2.26 23.19
CA PRO A 132 26.73 -1.84 23.94
C PRO A 132 26.64 -2.10 25.45
N ASP A 133 25.41 -2.17 26.00
CA ASP A 133 25.13 -2.47 27.41
C ASP A 133 25.09 -3.97 27.72
N GLY A 134 25.39 -4.84 26.75
CA GLY A 134 25.36 -6.30 26.89
C GLY A 134 23.98 -6.95 26.76
N ASN A 135 22.91 -6.16 26.62
CA ASN A 135 21.56 -6.69 26.44
C ASN A 135 21.33 -7.13 24.97
N PRO A 136 20.39 -8.06 24.71
CA PRO A 136 20.00 -8.40 23.34
C PRO A 136 19.41 -7.21 22.58
N ALA A 137 19.60 -7.20 21.25
CA ALA A 137 18.98 -6.23 20.36
C ALA A 137 17.45 -6.17 20.54
N ARG A 138 16.91 -4.97 20.64
CA ARG A 138 15.49 -4.71 20.87
C ARG A 138 14.83 -4.24 19.58
N ILE A 139 13.77 -4.95 19.20
CA ILE A 139 13.00 -4.69 18.00
C ILE A 139 11.60 -4.23 18.41
N ALA A 140 11.08 -3.19 17.77
CA ALA A 140 9.72 -2.72 17.99
C ALA A 140 8.98 -2.57 16.67
N ARG A 141 7.67 -2.81 16.69
CA ARG A 141 6.77 -2.63 15.55
C ARG A 141 5.79 -1.48 15.78
N ILE A 142 5.74 -0.55 14.83
CA ILE A 142 4.77 0.55 14.81
C ILE A 142 3.92 0.47 13.53
N ASP A 143 2.65 0.13 13.70
CA ASP A 143 1.63 0.16 12.66
C ASP A 143 0.24 0.42 13.25
N ALA A 144 -0.79 0.46 12.39
CA ALA A 144 -2.14 0.81 12.81
C ALA A 144 -2.75 -0.18 13.82
N ASP A 145 -2.24 -1.41 13.91
CA ASP A 145 -2.73 -2.40 14.87
C ASP A 145 -2.09 -2.23 16.25
N THR A 146 -0.79 -1.86 16.32
CA THR A 146 -0.10 -1.62 17.60
C THR A 146 -0.49 -0.30 18.25
N THR A 147 -1.04 0.66 17.50
CA THR A 147 -1.33 2.02 17.98
C THR A 147 -2.82 2.28 18.27
N LYS A 148 -3.66 1.25 18.42
CA LYS A 148 -5.12 1.42 18.62
C LYS A 148 -5.50 2.02 19.97
N ALA A 149 -4.73 1.71 21.02
CA ALA A 149 -5.00 2.22 22.36
C ALA A 149 -4.55 3.68 22.49
N LYS A 150 -5.33 4.49 23.20
CA LYS A 150 -4.99 5.89 23.48
C LYS A 150 -3.65 5.96 24.21
N GLY A 151 -2.70 6.74 23.70
CA GLY A 151 -1.36 6.89 24.29
C GLY A 151 -0.33 5.84 23.83
N ALA A 152 -0.73 4.79 23.10
CA ALA A 152 0.17 3.72 22.71
C ALA A 152 1.24 4.18 21.71
N LEU A 153 0.85 5.04 20.75
CA LEU A 153 1.77 5.60 19.77
C LEU A 153 2.82 6.49 20.46
N GLU A 154 2.38 7.37 21.36
CA GLU A 154 3.27 8.27 22.11
C GLU A 154 4.27 7.49 22.96
N ALA A 155 3.83 6.43 23.63
CA ALA A 155 4.70 5.56 24.42
C ALA A 155 5.75 4.83 23.54
N GLN A 156 5.34 4.26 22.41
CA GLN A 156 6.25 3.59 21.49
C GLN A 156 7.26 4.56 20.87
N LEU A 157 6.83 5.76 20.48
CA LEU A 157 7.73 6.79 19.96
C LEU A 157 8.74 7.24 21.02
N ALA A 158 8.32 7.39 22.28
CA ALA A 158 9.20 7.74 23.38
C ALA A 158 10.30 6.68 23.60
N GLN A 159 9.96 5.38 23.50
CA GLN A 159 10.94 4.28 23.58
C GLN A 159 11.97 4.33 22.43
N VAL A 160 11.52 4.66 21.23
CA VAL A 160 12.44 4.86 20.09
C VAL A 160 13.32 6.10 20.35
N HIS A 161 12.78 7.20 20.88
CA HIS A 161 13.56 8.40 21.17
C HIS A 161 14.57 8.24 22.32
N SER A 162 14.24 7.45 23.35
CA SER A 162 15.16 7.15 24.45
C SER A 162 16.34 6.26 23.99
N GLY A 163 16.17 5.55 22.87
CA GLY A 163 17.12 4.58 22.36
C GLY A 163 16.95 3.19 22.98
N GLU A 164 15.80 2.91 23.59
CA GLU A 164 15.46 1.57 24.06
C GLU A 164 15.16 0.59 22.94
N VAL A 165 14.93 1.07 21.72
CA VAL A 165 14.71 0.25 20.52
C VAL A 165 15.90 0.40 19.60
N ASP A 166 16.46 -0.70 19.09
CA ASP A 166 17.57 -0.65 18.13
C ASP A 166 17.09 -0.82 16.69
N VAL A 167 15.98 -1.57 16.49
CA VAL A 167 15.38 -1.75 15.16
C VAL A 167 13.88 -1.49 15.18
N LEU A 168 13.44 -0.51 14.40
CA LEU A 168 12.04 -0.14 14.23
C LEU A 168 11.48 -0.76 12.95
N VAL A 169 10.50 -1.64 13.06
CA VAL A 169 9.76 -2.22 11.93
C VAL A 169 8.44 -1.47 11.75
N GLY A 170 8.08 -1.13 10.51
CA GLY A 170 6.79 -0.50 10.27
C GLY A 170 6.45 -0.24 8.81
N THR A 171 5.35 0.49 8.63
CA THR A 171 4.78 0.82 7.31
C THR A 171 4.94 2.32 7.01
N GLN A 172 4.13 2.89 6.11
CA GLN A 172 4.15 4.33 5.83
C GLN A 172 3.96 5.22 7.07
N MET A 173 3.38 4.69 8.16
CA MET A 173 3.23 5.43 9.42
C MET A 173 4.57 5.89 9.99
N ILE A 174 5.58 5.02 10.08
CA ILE A 174 6.90 5.42 10.60
C ILE A 174 7.66 6.33 9.63
N ALA A 175 7.32 6.28 8.34
CA ALA A 175 7.86 7.20 7.35
C ALA A 175 7.21 8.60 7.39
N LYS A 176 6.05 8.79 8.03
CA LYS A 176 5.28 10.05 8.04
C LYS A 176 5.23 10.66 9.45
N GLY A 177 5.22 11.99 9.57
CA GLY A 177 4.89 12.68 10.83
C GLY A 177 5.83 12.55 12.04
N HIS A 178 6.84 11.67 12.04
CA HIS A 178 7.66 11.40 13.25
C HIS A 178 9.15 11.66 13.04
N ASP A 179 9.76 12.45 13.93
CA ASP A 179 11.19 12.72 13.90
C ASP A 179 11.96 11.63 14.66
N PHE A 180 12.95 11.00 14.04
CA PHE A 180 13.76 9.95 14.69
C PHE A 180 15.23 10.32 14.58
N ARG A 181 15.84 10.69 15.72
CA ARG A 181 17.16 11.34 15.73
C ARG A 181 18.34 10.37 15.55
N ARG A 182 18.23 9.14 16.07
CA ARG A 182 19.32 8.17 16.07
C ARG A 182 19.24 7.11 14.96
N ILE A 183 18.31 7.28 14.01
CA ILE A 183 18.20 6.37 12.86
C ILE A 183 19.30 6.72 11.85
N THR A 184 20.24 5.81 11.64
CA THR A 184 21.35 5.96 10.68
C THR A 184 21.16 5.08 9.44
N LEU A 185 20.34 4.05 9.54
CA LEU A 185 20.02 3.12 8.44
C LEU A 185 18.51 2.99 8.25
N VAL A 186 18.05 3.12 7.00
CA VAL A 186 16.70 2.74 6.58
C VAL A 186 16.77 1.59 5.60
N ALA A 187 15.93 0.58 5.74
CA ALA A 187 15.84 -0.54 4.82
C ALA A 187 14.41 -0.66 4.30
N ALA A 188 14.21 -0.51 2.99
CA ALA A 188 12.96 -0.85 2.32
C ALA A 188 13.01 -2.32 1.90
N VAL A 189 12.11 -3.11 2.46
CA VAL A 189 12.00 -4.56 2.23
C VAL A 189 10.77 -4.82 1.37
N GLN A 190 10.93 -5.62 0.31
CA GLN A 190 9.87 -5.97 -0.64
C GLN A 190 9.10 -4.77 -1.23
N PRO A 191 9.81 -3.74 -1.77
CA PRO A 191 9.16 -2.58 -2.40
C PRO A 191 8.43 -2.95 -3.71
N ASP A 192 8.81 -4.07 -4.33
CA ASP A 192 8.36 -4.53 -5.65
C ASP A 192 6.84 -4.69 -5.76
N GLY A 193 6.17 -5.02 -4.67
CA GLY A 193 4.72 -5.21 -4.65
C GLY A 193 3.94 -3.95 -5.07
N ALA A 194 4.53 -2.76 -4.97
CA ALA A 194 3.93 -1.54 -5.51
C ALA A 194 4.19 -1.37 -7.01
N LEU A 195 5.36 -1.75 -7.52
CA LEU A 195 5.73 -1.52 -8.92
C LEU A 195 4.76 -2.16 -9.92
N PHE A 196 4.27 -3.36 -9.59
CA PHE A 196 3.43 -4.16 -10.48
C PHE A 196 1.94 -4.13 -10.11
N SER A 197 1.49 -3.07 -9.43
CA SER A 197 0.06 -2.87 -9.22
C SER A 197 -0.63 -2.39 -10.50
N SER A 198 -1.94 -2.61 -10.62
CA SER A 198 -2.74 -2.09 -11.74
C SER A 198 -2.92 -0.57 -11.73
N ASP A 199 -2.41 0.13 -10.72
CA ASP A 199 -2.51 1.58 -10.60
C ASP A 199 -1.28 2.26 -11.21
N PHE A 200 -1.49 3.04 -12.26
CA PHE A 200 -0.44 3.79 -12.97
C PHE A 200 0.28 4.84 -12.10
N ARG A 201 -0.29 5.21 -10.94
CA ARG A 201 0.35 6.11 -9.95
C ARG A 201 1.25 5.36 -8.97
N ALA A 202 1.35 4.04 -9.05
CA ALA A 202 2.14 3.27 -8.10
C ALA A 202 3.64 3.58 -8.10
N PRO A 203 4.33 3.77 -9.25
CA PRO A 203 5.72 4.20 -9.27
C PRO A 203 5.93 5.54 -8.53
N GLU A 204 5.06 6.51 -8.77
CA GLU A 204 5.08 7.82 -8.10
C GLU A 204 4.94 7.68 -6.58
N ARG A 205 3.93 6.93 -6.12
CA ARG A 205 3.70 6.73 -4.69
C ARG A 205 4.81 5.96 -4.01
N LEU A 206 5.39 4.98 -4.69
CA LEU A 206 6.55 4.24 -4.19
C LEU A 206 7.75 5.17 -4.06
N PHE A 207 8.07 5.95 -5.09
CA PHE A 207 9.16 6.92 -5.05
C PHE A 207 8.98 7.91 -3.90
N ALA A 208 7.79 8.51 -3.77
CA ALA A 208 7.47 9.45 -2.70
C ALA A 208 7.65 8.83 -1.31
N LEU A 209 7.18 7.59 -1.12
CA LEU A 209 7.36 6.87 0.13
C LEU A 209 8.84 6.61 0.43
N LEU A 210 9.59 6.11 -0.54
CA LEU A 210 11.00 5.76 -0.35
C LEU A 210 11.85 7.02 -0.10
N MET A 211 11.63 8.11 -0.84
CA MET A 211 12.27 9.41 -0.58
C MET A 211 11.95 9.90 0.83
N GLN A 212 10.69 9.81 1.25
CA GLN A 212 10.28 10.22 2.58
C GLN A 212 10.94 9.36 3.67
N ALA A 213 11.01 8.04 3.46
CA ALA A 213 11.66 7.11 4.37
C ALA A 213 13.17 7.35 4.43
N ALA A 214 13.85 7.56 3.29
CA ALA A 214 15.26 7.95 3.23
C ALA A 214 15.52 9.20 4.08
N GLY A 215 14.62 10.19 3.98
CA GLY A 215 14.63 11.40 4.76
C GLY A 215 14.31 11.21 6.25
N ARG A 216 14.14 9.98 6.77
CA ARG A 216 14.08 9.70 8.21
C ARG A 216 15.45 9.35 8.79
N ALA A 217 16.39 8.83 8.01
CA ALA A 217 17.75 8.63 8.52
C ALA A 217 18.55 9.95 8.55
N GLY A 218 19.49 10.02 9.49
CA GLY A 218 20.44 11.12 9.63
C GLY A 218 19.79 12.49 9.80
N ARG A 219 18.66 12.55 10.53
CA ARG A 219 17.96 13.80 10.86
C ARG A 219 18.81 14.73 11.72
N ASP A 220 19.50 14.17 12.71
CA ASP A 220 20.32 14.90 13.66
C ASP A 220 21.75 14.99 13.13
N ALA A 221 22.11 16.14 12.55
CA ALA A 221 23.43 16.34 11.94
C ALA A 221 24.57 16.22 12.97
N ALA A 222 24.35 16.64 14.22
CA ALA A 222 25.35 16.54 15.28
C ALA A 222 25.58 15.08 15.69
N TYR A 223 24.49 14.32 15.84
CA TYR A 223 24.58 12.88 16.07
C TYR A 223 25.30 12.16 14.92
N MET A 224 24.96 12.48 13.67
CA MET A 224 25.61 11.87 12.50
C MET A 224 27.10 12.22 12.41
N ALA A 225 27.48 13.46 12.73
CA ALA A 225 28.88 13.86 12.77
C ALA A 225 29.67 13.07 13.83
N ALA A 226 29.06 12.81 15.00
CA ALA A 226 29.67 12.00 16.05
C ALA A 226 29.85 10.53 15.66
N GLN A 227 28.95 9.96 14.85
CA GLN A 227 29.08 8.58 14.36
C GLN A 227 30.14 8.41 13.26
N GLY A 228 30.50 9.50 12.55
CA GLY A 228 31.51 9.48 11.49
C GLY A 228 31.16 8.61 10.26
N THR A 229 29.94 8.09 10.17
CA THR A 229 29.45 7.29 9.03
C THR A 229 28.25 7.96 8.37
N PRO A 230 28.14 7.91 7.03
CA PRO A 230 26.99 8.48 6.34
C PRO A 230 25.73 7.68 6.67
N CYS A 231 24.59 8.36 6.73
CA CYS A 231 23.32 7.67 6.80
C CYS A 231 23.05 6.93 5.49
N GLU A 232 22.38 5.78 5.58
CA GLU A 232 22.14 4.92 4.42
C GLU A 232 20.66 4.56 4.28
N MET A 233 20.24 4.37 3.03
CA MET A 233 19.00 3.71 2.69
C MET A 233 19.30 2.47 1.86
N TRP A 234 18.78 1.32 2.23
CA TRP A 234 18.96 0.08 1.52
C TRP A 234 17.62 -0.35 0.92
N VAL A 235 17.60 -0.64 -0.38
CA VAL A 235 16.39 -1.07 -1.10
C VAL A 235 16.61 -2.49 -1.58
N GLN A 236 15.90 -3.44 -0.98
CA GLN A 236 15.97 -4.85 -1.34
C GLN A 236 14.90 -5.20 -2.35
N SER A 237 15.28 -5.44 -3.59
CA SER A 237 14.35 -5.63 -4.70
C SER A 237 14.76 -6.80 -5.59
N PHE A 238 13.79 -7.48 -6.18
CA PHE A 238 14.02 -8.43 -7.27
C PHE A 238 14.19 -7.75 -8.64
N HIS A 239 14.01 -6.43 -8.70
CA HIS A 239 14.19 -5.59 -9.88
C HIS A 239 15.08 -4.38 -9.52
N PRO A 240 16.32 -4.59 -9.07
CA PRO A 240 17.19 -3.53 -8.56
C PRO A 240 17.47 -2.43 -9.60
N ASP A 241 17.40 -2.75 -10.89
CA ASP A 241 17.66 -1.80 -11.98
C ASP A 241 16.42 -1.01 -12.43
N HIS A 242 15.27 -1.18 -11.76
CA HIS A 242 14.07 -0.41 -12.07
C HIS A 242 14.31 1.11 -11.94
N ALA A 243 13.78 1.89 -12.89
CA ALA A 243 14.02 3.33 -13.03
C ALA A 243 13.74 4.12 -11.74
N VAL A 244 12.65 3.77 -11.02
CA VAL A 244 12.31 4.35 -9.71
C VAL A 244 13.46 4.28 -8.71
N PHE A 245 14.17 3.14 -8.63
CA PHE A 245 15.26 2.97 -7.66
C PHE A 245 16.53 3.69 -8.10
N GLU A 246 16.76 3.81 -9.40
CA GLU A 246 17.88 4.61 -9.93
C GLU A 246 17.66 6.11 -9.70
N ALA A 247 16.44 6.61 -9.90
CA ALA A 247 16.10 7.98 -9.59
C ALA A 247 16.20 8.26 -8.08
N LEU A 248 15.70 7.33 -7.25
CA LEU A 248 15.81 7.41 -5.79
C LEU A 248 17.28 7.47 -5.37
N ARG A 249 18.16 6.69 -6.01
CA ARG A 249 19.59 6.68 -5.72
C ARG A 249 20.26 8.03 -5.96
N LYS A 250 19.80 8.76 -6.97
CA LYS A 250 20.26 10.11 -7.30
C LYS A 250 19.59 11.20 -6.46
N HIS A 251 18.54 10.86 -5.69
CA HIS A 251 17.64 11.82 -5.03
C HIS A 251 17.03 12.82 -6.02
N ASP A 252 16.88 12.42 -7.28
CA ASP A 252 16.48 13.29 -8.37
C ASP A 252 14.97 13.16 -8.64
N TYR A 253 14.20 13.87 -7.81
CA TYR A 253 12.75 13.94 -7.97
C TYR A 253 12.35 14.63 -9.28
N GLU A 254 13.09 15.65 -9.71
CA GLU A 254 12.72 16.47 -10.87
C GLU A 254 12.83 15.64 -12.16
N ALA A 255 13.95 14.94 -12.36
CA ALA A 255 14.10 14.04 -13.50
C ALA A 255 13.11 12.88 -13.46
N PHE A 256 12.86 12.31 -12.27
CA PHE A 256 11.84 11.27 -12.10
C PHE A 256 10.44 11.76 -12.48
N ALA A 257 10.03 12.92 -11.96
CA ALA A 257 8.71 13.50 -12.23
C ALA A 257 8.55 13.83 -13.72
N ALA A 258 9.58 14.41 -14.35
CA ALA A 258 9.58 14.68 -15.79
C ALA A 258 9.41 13.41 -16.62
N GLN A 259 10.13 12.33 -16.29
CA GLN A 259 10.01 11.04 -16.97
C GLN A 259 8.60 10.44 -16.77
N GLN A 260 8.07 10.45 -15.54
CA GLN A 260 6.71 9.95 -15.28
C GLN A 260 5.62 10.78 -15.98
N LEU A 261 5.80 12.09 -16.10
CA LEU A 261 4.87 12.96 -16.83
C LEU A 261 4.90 12.63 -18.32
N LYS A 262 6.08 12.45 -18.92
CA LYS A 262 6.21 12.05 -20.31
C LYS A 262 5.50 10.71 -20.59
N GLU A 263 5.74 9.70 -19.76
CA GLU A 263 5.07 8.40 -19.89
C GLU A 263 3.54 8.51 -19.79
N ARG A 264 3.04 9.40 -18.91
CA ARG A 264 1.60 9.65 -18.76
C ARG A 264 1.02 10.40 -19.93
N GLU A 265 1.76 11.35 -20.50
CA GLU A 265 1.34 12.07 -21.70
C GLU A 265 1.21 11.11 -22.89
N GLU A 266 2.22 10.27 -23.11
CA GLU A 266 2.24 9.24 -24.16
C GLU A 266 1.10 8.22 -23.99
N ALA A 267 0.74 7.88 -22.75
CA ALA A 267 -0.35 6.96 -22.43
C ALA A 267 -1.73 7.64 -22.29
N ALA A 268 -1.84 8.95 -22.54
CA ALA A 268 -3.05 9.74 -22.31
C ALA A 268 -3.65 9.54 -20.89
N MET A 269 -2.79 9.52 -19.88
CA MET A 269 -3.15 9.36 -18.47
C MET A 269 -3.14 10.71 -17.72
N PRO A 270 -3.85 10.84 -16.59
CA PRO A 270 -3.77 12.03 -15.75
C PRO A 270 -2.31 12.40 -15.41
N PRO A 271 -1.92 13.69 -15.51
CA PRO A 271 -2.79 14.87 -15.63
C PRO A 271 -3.18 15.29 -17.06
N PHE A 272 -2.80 14.54 -18.10
CA PHE A 272 -3.05 14.88 -19.51
C PHE A 272 -4.42 14.40 -20.01
N ALA A 273 -5.04 13.45 -19.31
CA ALA A 273 -6.45 13.12 -19.44
C ALA A 273 -7.20 13.36 -18.13
N TYR A 274 -8.50 13.59 -18.26
CA TYR A 274 -9.43 13.82 -17.17
C TYR A 274 -10.35 12.62 -17.06
N GLN A 275 -10.52 12.13 -15.84
CA GLN A 275 -11.23 10.89 -15.59
C GLN A 275 -12.40 11.13 -14.63
N ALA A 276 -13.49 10.41 -14.83
CA ALA A 276 -14.56 10.27 -13.86
C ALA A 276 -14.92 8.80 -13.71
N LEU A 277 -15.22 8.38 -12.50
CA LEU A 277 -15.61 7.02 -12.18
C LEU A 277 -17.03 7.02 -11.64
N VAL A 278 -17.94 6.33 -12.31
CA VAL A 278 -19.31 6.18 -11.84
C VAL A 278 -19.46 4.81 -11.22
N ARG A 279 -19.80 4.76 -9.93
CA ARG A 279 -20.00 3.51 -9.21
C ARG A 279 -21.48 3.27 -8.93
N ALA A 280 -21.88 2.02 -9.01
CA ALA A 280 -23.23 1.56 -8.71
C ALA A 280 -23.15 0.41 -7.70
N ASP A 281 -23.86 0.57 -6.59
CA ASP A 281 -24.03 -0.46 -5.57
C ASP A 281 -25.47 -1.01 -5.69
N ALA A 282 -25.64 -2.32 -5.81
CA ALA A 282 -26.93 -2.96 -6.01
C ALA A 282 -27.03 -4.32 -5.29
N ARG A 283 -28.23 -4.91 -5.33
CA ARG A 283 -28.47 -6.27 -4.80
C ARG A 283 -27.81 -7.36 -5.63
N THR A 284 -27.61 -7.13 -6.93
CA THR A 284 -26.96 -8.08 -7.84
C THR A 284 -26.05 -7.35 -8.82
N GLN A 285 -25.07 -8.04 -9.42
CA GLN A 285 -24.17 -7.46 -10.42
C GLN A 285 -24.92 -7.06 -11.70
N GLU A 286 -25.94 -7.82 -12.08
CA GLU A 286 -26.78 -7.57 -13.26
C GLU A 286 -27.49 -6.23 -13.12
N VAL A 287 -28.03 -5.91 -11.93
CA VAL A 287 -28.69 -4.63 -11.69
C VAL A 287 -27.67 -3.47 -11.66
N ALA A 288 -26.51 -3.67 -11.03
CA ALA A 288 -25.47 -2.62 -10.96
C ALA A 288 -24.93 -2.25 -12.34
N GLN A 289 -24.53 -3.25 -13.13
CA GLN A 289 -24.00 -3.05 -14.48
C GLN A 289 -25.11 -2.65 -15.46
N GLY A 290 -26.31 -3.23 -15.34
CA GLY A 290 -27.48 -2.89 -16.14
C GLY A 290 -27.88 -1.42 -15.99
N PHE A 291 -27.87 -0.88 -14.77
CA PHE A 291 -28.12 0.55 -14.54
C PHE A 291 -27.10 1.45 -15.27
N LEU A 292 -25.81 1.15 -15.15
CA LEU A 292 -24.75 1.92 -15.80
C LEU A 292 -24.82 1.82 -17.34
N GLY A 293 -25.11 0.62 -17.85
CA GLY A 293 -25.31 0.38 -19.28
C GLY A 293 -26.54 1.11 -19.83
N ALA A 294 -27.68 1.05 -19.15
CA ALA A 294 -28.90 1.74 -19.54
C ALA A 294 -28.74 3.27 -19.53
N ALA A 295 -28.07 3.82 -18.51
CA ALA A 295 -27.77 5.25 -18.44
C ALA A 295 -26.84 5.70 -19.58
N THR A 296 -25.89 4.85 -19.98
CA THR A 296 -24.99 5.10 -21.12
C THR A 296 -25.76 5.07 -22.45
N ALA A 297 -26.60 4.07 -22.66
CA ALA A 297 -27.45 3.98 -23.86
C ALA A 297 -28.40 5.18 -23.98
N ALA A 298 -29.01 5.60 -22.86
CA ALA A 298 -29.86 6.78 -22.82
C ALA A 298 -29.09 8.08 -23.12
N ALA A 299 -27.84 8.20 -22.66
CA ALA A 299 -26.99 9.34 -22.99
C ALA A 299 -26.73 9.44 -24.50
N HIS A 300 -26.40 8.31 -25.15
CA HIS A 300 -26.22 8.25 -26.60
C HIS A 300 -27.52 8.58 -27.36
N ALA A 301 -28.65 8.01 -26.94
CA ALA A 301 -29.95 8.27 -27.57
C ALA A 301 -30.37 9.73 -27.46
N ALA A 302 -30.07 10.39 -26.34
CA ALA A 302 -30.36 11.80 -26.12
C ALA A 302 -29.36 12.75 -26.78
N GLY A 303 -28.25 12.24 -27.35
CA GLY A 303 -27.21 13.06 -27.96
C GLY A 303 -26.57 14.04 -26.98
N LEU A 304 -26.26 13.58 -25.76
CA LEU A 304 -25.69 14.45 -24.72
C LEU A 304 -24.40 15.15 -25.17
N PRO A 305 -24.14 16.39 -24.71
CA PRO A 305 -22.97 17.15 -25.11
C PRO A 305 -21.68 16.45 -24.68
N GLY A 306 -20.68 16.45 -25.56
CA GLY A 306 -19.34 15.91 -25.27
C GLY A 306 -19.19 14.41 -25.54
N LEU A 307 -20.22 13.71 -26.03
CA LEU A 307 -20.11 12.30 -26.45
C LEU A 307 -19.07 12.05 -27.56
N ASP A 308 -18.73 13.09 -28.32
CA ASP A 308 -17.69 13.09 -29.35
C ASP A 308 -16.27 13.17 -28.76
N VAL A 309 -16.12 13.58 -27.50
CA VAL A 309 -14.82 13.82 -26.84
C VAL A 309 -14.64 12.97 -25.57
N VAL A 310 -15.74 12.47 -24.97
CA VAL A 310 -15.72 11.66 -23.75
C VAL A 310 -15.86 10.19 -24.13
N THR A 311 -14.85 9.39 -23.79
CA THR A 311 -14.90 7.94 -23.92
C THR A 311 -15.60 7.35 -22.70
N LEU A 312 -16.66 6.59 -22.93
CA LEU A 312 -17.40 5.84 -21.91
C LEU A 312 -16.99 4.37 -22.00
N PHE A 313 -16.23 3.88 -21.02
CA PHE A 313 -15.86 2.48 -20.96
C PHE A 313 -17.04 1.62 -20.50
N PRO A 314 -17.09 0.32 -20.82
CA PRO A 314 -18.13 -0.56 -20.31
C PRO A 314 -18.13 -0.65 -18.78
N PRO A 315 -19.31 -0.86 -18.15
CA PRO A 315 -19.37 -1.12 -16.72
C PRO A 315 -18.73 -2.48 -16.40
N VAL A 316 -17.94 -2.52 -15.33
CA VAL A 316 -17.25 -3.71 -14.83
C VAL A 316 -17.44 -3.86 -13.33
N PRO A 317 -17.38 -5.08 -12.77
CA PRO A 317 -17.32 -5.27 -11.32
C PRO A 317 -16.08 -4.58 -10.71
N LEU A 318 -16.18 -4.09 -9.48
CA LEU A 318 -15.00 -3.65 -8.72
C LEU A 318 -14.07 -4.84 -8.40
N THR A 319 -12.78 -4.59 -8.15
CA THR A 319 -11.85 -5.64 -7.69
C THR A 319 -12.37 -6.41 -6.48
N ILE A 320 -13.01 -5.70 -5.54
CA ILE A 320 -13.84 -6.32 -4.50
C ILE A 320 -15.30 -6.10 -4.93
N GLN A 321 -15.83 -7.07 -5.65
CA GLN A 321 -17.18 -7.04 -6.24
C GLN A 321 -18.28 -6.90 -5.18
N ARG A 322 -18.19 -7.67 -4.08
CA ARG A 322 -19.21 -7.70 -3.03
C ARG A 322 -18.67 -7.22 -1.70
N VAL A 323 -19.42 -6.34 -1.03
CA VAL A 323 -19.17 -5.95 0.37
C VAL A 323 -20.48 -5.95 1.14
N ALA A 324 -20.51 -6.66 2.27
CA ALA A 324 -21.68 -6.76 3.14
C ALA A 324 -22.97 -7.14 2.37
N ASN A 325 -22.86 -8.13 1.47
CA ASN A 325 -23.92 -8.61 0.58
C ASN A 325 -24.44 -7.59 -0.46
N VAL A 326 -23.70 -6.49 -0.68
CA VAL A 326 -23.99 -5.50 -1.72
C VAL A 326 -22.99 -5.67 -2.85
N GLU A 327 -23.49 -5.90 -4.07
CA GLU A 327 -22.71 -6.01 -5.29
C GLU A 327 -22.37 -4.62 -5.83
N ARG A 328 -21.15 -4.46 -6.35
CA ARG A 328 -20.59 -3.17 -6.74
C ARG A 328 -19.99 -3.26 -8.13
N ALA A 329 -20.41 -2.33 -8.98
CA ALA A 329 -19.86 -2.13 -10.32
C ALA A 329 -19.38 -0.70 -10.48
N GLN A 330 -18.50 -0.48 -11.44
CA GLN A 330 -18.01 0.84 -11.81
C GLN A 330 -17.83 0.97 -13.31
N MET A 331 -17.83 2.22 -13.77
CA MET A 331 -17.63 2.58 -15.15
C MET A 331 -16.65 3.75 -15.19
N LEU A 332 -15.57 3.60 -15.96
CA LEU A 332 -14.60 4.67 -16.19
C LEU A 332 -15.09 5.55 -17.35
N MET A 333 -14.88 6.83 -17.21
CA MET A 333 -15.04 7.82 -18.26
C MET A 333 -13.76 8.59 -18.38
N GLU A 334 -13.32 8.84 -19.61
CA GLU A 334 -12.07 9.54 -19.88
C GLU A 334 -12.26 10.59 -20.97
N SER A 335 -11.60 11.74 -20.83
CA SER A 335 -11.60 12.78 -21.84
C SER A 335 -10.28 13.55 -21.85
N PRO A 336 -9.78 13.97 -23.03
CA PRO A 336 -8.69 14.94 -23.12
C PRO A 336 -9.13 16.37 -22.71
N SER A 337 -10.43 16.61 -22.50
CA SER A 337 -10.96 17.93 -22.14
C SER A 337 -11.79 17.91 -20.85
N ARG A 338 -11.29 18.59 -19.81
CA ARG A 338 -11.99 18.76 -18.52
C ARG A 338 -13.36 19.40 -18.71
N ALA A 339 -13.43 20.41 -19.58
CA ALA A 339 -14.67 21.13 -19.85
C ALA A 339 -15.70 20.24 -20.56
N ALA A 340 -15.27 19.40 -21.52
CA ALA A 340 -16.15 18.44 -22.17
C ALA A 340 -16.69 17.40 -21.17
N LEU A 341 -15.81 16.82 -20.35
CA LEU A 341 -16.19 15.87 -19.31
C LEU A 341 -17.20 16.47 -18.32
N GLN A 342 -16.96 17.70 -17.85
CA GLN A 342 -17.88 18.37 -16.92
C GLN A 342 -19.24 18.68 -17.55
N ARG A 343 -19.28 19.14 -18.82
CA ARG A 343 -20.54 19.36 -19.54
C ARG A 343 -21.32 18.06 -19.72
N PHE A 344 -20.63 16.98 -20.09
CA PHE A 344 -21.25 15.66 -20.20
C PHE A 344 -21.81 15.21 -18.85
N LEU A 345 -21.03 15.25 -17.77
CA LEU A 345 -21.47 14.82 -16.44
C LEU A 345 -22.67 15.63 -15.94
N ALA A 346 -22.68 16.94 -16.15
CA ALA A 346 -23.81 17.80 -15.79
C ALA A 346 -25.09 17.45 -16.54
N ALA A 347 -24.97 17.17 -17.86
CA ALA A 347 -26.10 16.74 -18.68
C ALA A 347 -26.55 15.30 -18.41
N TRP A 348 -25.63 14.43 -17.97
CA TRP A 348 -25.89 13.03 -17.70
C TRP A 348 -26.49 12.79 -16.31
N GLN A 349 -26.28 13.69 -15.36
CA GLN A 349 -26.83 13.57 -14.01
C GLN A 349 -28.37 13.44 -13.96
N PRO A 350 -29.17 14.24 -14.71
CA PRO A 350 -30.61 14.01 -14.83
C PRO A 350 -30.96 12.66 -15.47
N VAL A 351 -30.17 12.18 -16.43
CA VAL A 351 -30.38 10.87 -17.08
C VAL A 351 -30.18 9.74 -16.07
N LEU A 352 -29.11 9.79 -15.27
CA LEU A 352 -28.86 8.83 -14.18
C LEU A 352 -30.04 8.78 -13.18
N GLN A 353 -30.63 9.94 -12.86
CA GLN A 353 -31.81 10.00 -11.98
C GLN A 353 -33.05 9.41 -12.64
N ALA A 354 -33.30 9.71 -13.92
CA ALA A 354 -34.42 9.15 -14.67
C ALA A 354 -34.29 7.63 -14.83
N THR A 355 -33.10 7.13 -15.18
CA THR A 355 -32.80 5.69 -15.27
C THR A 355 -33.01 5.00 -13.93
N ARG A 356 -32.57 5.60 -12.81
CA ARG A 356 -32.81 5.03 -11.47
C ARG A 356 -34.30 4.78 -11.17
N GLY A 357 -35.19 5.59 -11.72
CA GLY A 357 -36.65 5.47 -11.53
C GLY A 357 -37.29 4.29 -12.27
N GLN A 358 -36.57 3.63 -13.18
CA GLN A 358 -37.13 2.55 -14.01
C GLN A 358 -37.29 1.23 -13.22
N PRO A 359 -38.34 0.43 -13.49
CA PRO A 359 -38.61 -0.81 -12.75
C PRO A 359 -37.47 -1.82 -12.75
N GLU A 360 -36.71 -1.89 -13.86
CA GLU A 360 -35.57 -2.79 -14.07
C GLU A 360 -34.42 -2.53 -13.09
N HIS A 361 -34.37 -1.34 -12.48
CA HIS A 361 -33.29 -0.91 -11.60
C HIS A 361 -33.72 -0.79 -10.13
N LYS A 362 -34.88 -1.32 -9.74
CA LYS A 362 -35.37 -1.32 -8.34
C LYS A 362 -34.39 -1.96 -7.33
N GLY A 363 -33.49 -2.83 -7.78
CA GLY A 363 -32.44 -3.44 -6.96
C GLY A 363 -31.22 -2.56 -6.71
N LEU A 364 -31.14 -1.37 -7.31
CA LEU A 364 -30.05 -0.42 -7.12
C LEU A 364 -30.16 0.24 -5.74
N VAL A 365 -29.10 0.14 -4.95
CA VAL A 365 -29.04 0.75 -3.61
C VAL A 365 -28.67 2.23 -3.77
N ARG A 366 -27.51 2.50 -4.37
CA ARG A 366 -26.99 3.85 -4.59
C ARG A 366 -26.07 3.90 -5.81
N TRP A 367 -25.81 5.10 -6.28
CA TRP A 367 -24.76 5.38 -7.25
C TRP A 367 -24.03 6.65 -6.84
N LEU A 368 -22.80 6.81 -7.33
CA LEU A 368 -21.96 7.98 -7.07
C LEU A 368 -21.07 8.26 -8.28
N VAL A 369 -20.72 9.52 -8.47
CA VAL A 369 -19.77 9.99 -9.48
C VAL A 369 -18.57 10.55 -8.74
N ASP A 370 -17.39 9.99 -9.01
CA ASP A 370 -16.10 10.43 -8.48
C ASP A 370 -15.31 11.09 -9.61
N VAL A 371 -15.11 12.41 -9.52
CA VAL A 371 -14.40 13.20 -10.54
C VAL A 371 -12.94 13.33 -10.14
N ASP A 372 -12.03 13.08 -11.09
CA ASP A 372 -10.59 12.97 -10.85
C ASP A 372 -10.25 11.95 -9.74
N PRO A 373 -10.66 10.68 -9.89
CA PRO A 373 -10.44 9.67 -8.85
C PRO A 373 -8.94 9.47 -8.58
N LEU A 374 -8.58 9.40 -7.30
CA LEU A 374 -7.21 9.09 -6.87
C LEU A 374 -6.83 7.62 -7.15
N THR A 375 -7.83 6.75 -7.22
CA THR A 375 -7.72 5.31 -7.47
C THR A 375 -8.89 4.85 -8.33
N ILE A 376 -8.60 4.04 -9.36
CA ILE A 376 -9.60 3.44 -10.26
C ILE A 376 -9.96 2.04 -9.76
#